data_AF-A0A9D8DBY4-F1
#
_entry.id   AF-A0A9D8DBY4-F1
#
_cell.length_a   1.000
_cell.length_b   1.000
_cell.length_c   1.000
_cell.angle_alpha   90.00
_cell.angle_beta   90.00
_cell.angle_gamma   90.00
#
_symmetry.space_group_name_H-M   'P 1'
#
loop_
_entity.id
_entity.type
_entity.pdbx_description
1 polymer ?
#
loop_
_entity_poly.entity_id
_entity_poly.type
_entity_poly.pdbx_seq_one_letter_code
_entity_poly.pdbx_strand_id
1 'polypeptide(L)'
;MVHDAAQAERLSAARTSRAGRALIAPALVLGALLLGACGGGGTPAQQGVGGGTALRLADCDDWNGSGVEERLNTVKQLREFAGGPIGNIAARGAILDDDQAYDLLVSQCEPEFSGAFRLYKLYVRAAAFIGH
;
A
#
# COMPACT_ATOMS: atom_id res chain seq x y z
N MET A 1 42.06 -14.84 -5.31
CA MET A 1 40.70 -14.39 -4.94
C MET A 1 39.72 -15.49 -5.31
N VAL A 2 39.58 -16.51 -4.46
CA VAL A 2 38.84 -17.77 -4.77
C VAL A 2 37.91 -18.16 -3.60
N HIS A 3 37.39 -17.19 -2.85
CA HIS A 3 36.67 -17.46 -1.59
C HIS A 3 35.18 -17.09 -1.55
N ASP A 4 34.57 -16.59 -2.63
CA ASP A 4 33.15 -16.18 -2.62
C ASP A 4 32.17 -17.20 -3.23
N ALA A 5 32.64 -18.14 -4.05
CA ALA A 5 31.75 -19.08 -4.76
C ALA A 5 31.16 -20.19 -3.86
N ALA A 6 31.69 -20.38 -2.64
CA ALA A 6 31.29 -21.47 -1.75
C ALA A 6 30.10 -21.13 -0.82
N GLN A 7 29.64 -19.86 -0.78
CA GLN A 7 28.55 -19.46 0.13
C GLN A 7 27.15 -19.54 -0.50
N ALA A 8 27.04 -19.62 -1.83
CA ALA A 8 25.73 -19.63 -2.52
C ALA A 8 24.98 -20.97 -2.44
N GLU A 9 25.66 -22.10 -2.18
CA GLU A 9 25.04 -23.43 -2.21
C GLU A 9 24.47 -23.89 -0.86
N ARG A 10 24.80 -23.22 0.25
CA ARG A 10 24.43 -23.70 1.60
C ARG A 10 23.02 -23.32 2.06
N LEU A 11 22.31 -22.43 1.36
CA LEU A 11 20.97 -22.01 1.77
C LEU A 11 19.83 -22.86 1.14
N SER A 12 20.16 -23.84 0.30
CA SER A 12 19.17 -24.68 -0.41
C SER A 12 18.88 -26.04 0.25
N ALA A 13 19.44 -26.35 1.42
CA ALA A 13 19.38 -27.68 2.03
C ALA A 13 18.80 -27.68 3.46
N ALA A 14 17.53 -27.30 3.61
CA ALA A 14 16.73 -27.71 4.78
C ALA A 14 15.24 -27.68 4.44
N ARG A 15 14.86 -28.49 3.44
CA ARG A 15 13.47 -28.93 3.28
C ARG A 15 13.24 -30.12 4.22
N THR A 16 12.05 -30.17 4.81
CA THR A 16 11.38 -31.30 5.50
C THR A 16 11.88 -31.75 6.87
N SER A 17 11.00 -31.61 7.87
CA SER A 17 10.33 -32.78 8.48
C SER A 17 9.03 -32.41 9.19
N ARG A 18 8.09 -33.36 9.12
CA ARG A 18 6.69 -33.34 9.59
C ARG A 18 6.59 -33.54 11.11
N ALA A 19 5.44 -33.12 11.62
CA ALA A 19 4.66 -33.74 12.70
C ALA A 19 5.20 -33.66 14.14
N GLY A 20 4.70 -32.66 14.87
CA GLY A 20 4.52 -32.74 16.32
C GLY A 20 3.06 -32.44 16.65
N ARG A 21 2.24 -33.47 16.76
CA ARG A 21 0.84 -33.40 17.22
C ARG A 21 0.87 -33.59 18.73
N ALA A 22 0.68 -32.52 19.50
CA ALA A 22 0.42 -32.61 20.94
C ALA A 22 -0.75 -31.70 21.29
N LEU A 23 -1.84 -32.36 21.65
CA LEU A 23 -3.12 -31.82 22.09
C LEU A 23 -2.94 -31.13 23.45
N ILE A 24 -3.39 -29.89 23.60
CA ILE A 24 -3.81 -29.34 24.89
C ILE A 24 -5.18 -28.71 24.69
N ALA A 25 -6.14 -29.29 25.40
CA ALA A 25 -7.56 -29.00 25.38
C ALA A 25 -7.89 -27.64 26.05
N PRO A 26 -9.09 -27.09 25.80
CA PRO A 26 -9.42 -25.69 26.04
C PRO A 26 -9.91 -25.45 27.48
N ALA A 27 -9.44 -24.39 28.12
CA ALA A 27 -10.06 -23.85 29.33
C ALA A 27 -10.86 -22.59 28.95
N LEU A 28 -12.19 -22.73 29.00
CA LEU A 28 -13.18 -21.67 28.92
C LEU A 28 -12.86 -20.54 29.91
N VAL A 29 -12.64 -19.33 29.41
CA VAL A 29 -12.95 -18.11 30.16
C VAL A 29 -13.95 -17.31 29.34
N LEU A 30 -15.18 -17.34 29.83
CA LEU A 30 -16.32 -16.57 29.38
C LEU A 30 -16.00 -15.08 29.58
N GLY A 31 -15.73 -14.37 28.49
CA GLY A 31 -15.54 -12.92 28.46
C GLY A 31 -16.51 -12.30 27.46
N ALA A 32 -17.79 -12.32 27.77
CA ALA A 32 -18.78 -11.55 27.03
C ALA A 32 -18.71 -10.09 27.50
N LEU A 33 -18.04 -9.24 26.73
CA LEU A 33 -18.23 -7.79 26.76
C LEU A 33 -18.12 -7.25 25.32
N LEU A 34 -19.29 -6.88 24.83
CA LEU A 34 -19.65 -6.11 23.64
C LEU A 34 -18.60 -5.05 23.26
N LEU A 35 -18.38 -4.87 21.95
CA LEU A 35 -18.41 -3.56 21.25
C LEU A 35 -18.18 -3.76 19.74
N GLY A 36 -19.22 -3.48 18.95
CA GLY A 36 -19.14 -2.77 17.67
C GLY A 36 -18.31 -3.38 16.53
N ALA A 37 -19.00 -4.08 15.62
CA ALA A 37 -18.68 -3.98 14.21
C ALA A 37 -19.10 -2.57 13.71
N CYS A 38 -18.12 -1.76 13.33
CA CYS A 38 -18.21 -0.62 12.41
C CYS A 38 -16.74 -0.30 12.05
N GLY A 39 -16.24 -0.48 10.84
CA GLY A 39 -16.85 -0.03 9.60
C GLY A 39 -16.74 1.49 9.51
N GLY A 40 -15.51 2.03 9.48
CA GLY A 40 -15.32 3.48 9.45
C GLY A 40 -13.93 3.93 9.87
N GLY A 41 -12.90 3.49 9.15
CA GLY A 41 -11.57 4.11 9.20
C GLY A 41 -11.54 5.45 8.48
N GLY A 42 -12.58 6.28 8.63
CA GLY A 42 -12.57 7.67 8.19
C GLY A 42 -11.64 8.43 9.13
N THR A 43 -10.34 8.35 8.88
CA THR A 43 -9.37 9.25 9.51
C THR A 43 -9.87 10.66 9.21
N PRO A 44 -10.13 11.51 10.22
CA PRO A 44 -10.40 12.91 9.93
C PRO A 44 -9.28 13.41 9.03
N ALA A 45 -9.62 14.16 7.99
CA ALA A 45 -8.67 14.82 7.12
C ALA A 45 -7.80 15.75 7.98
N GLN A 46 -6.79 15.18 8.61
CA GLN A 46 -5.90 15.87 9.52
C GLN A 46 -4.90 16.58 8.61
N GLN A 47 -5.27 17.79 8.24
CA GLN A 47 -4.37 18.78 7.69
C GLN A 47 -3.16 18.89 8.62
N GLY A 48 -2.01 18.40 8.17
CA GLY A 48 -0.73 18.53 8.88
C GLY A 48 0.16 17.30 8.76
N VAL A 49 1.01 17.27 7.72
CA VAL A 49 2.30 16.54 7.64
C VAL A 49 2.31 15.03 8.02
N GLY A 50 1.14 14.40 8.18
CA GLY A 50 1.00 12.94 8.40
C GLY A 50 0.61 12.16 7.13
N GLY A 51 0.04 12.84 6.13
CA GLY A 51 -0.49 12.19 4.92
C GLY A 51 0.57 11.52 4.05
N GLY A 52 1.80 12.04 4.03
CA GLY A 52 2.85 11.53 3.13
C GLY A 52 3.37 10.13 3.48
N THR A 53 3.21 9.66 4.72
CA THR A 53 3.62 8.29 5.10
C THR A 53 2.50 7.29 4.82
N ALA A 54 1.27 7.62 5.21
CA ALA A 54 0.09 6.80 4.89
C ALA A 54 -0.07 6.62 3.37
N LEU A 55 0.06 7.71 2.60
CA LEU A 55 0.00 7.69 1.14
C LEU A 55 1.11 6.84 0.49
N ARG A 56 2.30 6.79 1.09
CA ARG A 56 3.41 5.96 0.62
C ARG A 56 3.22 4.47 0.90
N LEU A 57 2.36 4.15 1.86
CA LEU A 57 1.98 2.79 2.21
C LEU A 57 0.69 2.36 1.52
N ALA A 58 -0.19 3.27 1.11
CA ALA A 58 -1.43 2.89 0.42
C ALA A 58 -1.16 2.02 -0.82
N ASP A 59 -1.88 0.91 -0.93
CA ASP A 59 -1.82 -0.01 -2.06
C ASP A 59 -3.20 -0.32 -2.67
N CYS A 60 -3.23 -1.24 -3.63
CA CYS A 60 -4.45 -1.58 -4.35
C CYS A 60 -5.46 -2.33 -3.50
N ASP A 61 -5.04 -3.04 -2.45
CA ASP A 61 -5.98 -3.64 -1.49
C ASP A 61 -6.70 -2.54 -0.69
N ASP A 62 -5.95 -1.53 -0.22
CA ASP A 62 -6.53 -0.35 0.42
C ASP A 62 -7.50 0.39 -0.53
N TRP A 63 -7.09 0.60 -1.79
CA TRP A 63 -7.94 1.22 -2.82
C TRP A 63 -9.23 0.44 -3.04
N ASN A 64 -9.13 -0.88 -3.23
CA ASN A 64 -10.29 -1.73 -3.49
C ASN A 64 -11.22 -1.82 -2.27
N GLY A 65 -10.68 -1.79 -1.05
CA GLY A 65 -11.44 -1.75 0.20
C GLY A 65 -12.08 -0.38 0.51
N SER A 66 -11.59 0.70 -0.09
CA SER A 66 -12.07 2.06 0.17
C SER A 66 -13.35 2.43 -0.58
N GLY A 67 -14.14 3.34 0.02
CA GLY A 67 -15.32 3.94 -0.60
C GLY A 67 -14.95 5.05 -1.61
N VAL A 68 -15.92 5.47 -2.43
CA VAL A 68 -15.69 6.47 -3.50
C VAL A 68 -15.10 7.78 -2.97
N GLU A 69 -15.62 8.30 -1.86
CA GLU A 69 -15.12 9.55 -1.26
C GLU A 69 -13.64 9.44 -0.84
N GLU A 70 -13.27 8.32 -0.23
CA GLU A 70 -11.90 8.03 0.19
C GLU A 70 -10.95 7.86 -1.00
N ARG A 71 -11.41 7.22 -2.08
CA ARG A 71 -10.68 7.14 -3.35
C ARG A 71 -10.42 8.52 -3.95
N LEU A 72 -11.43 9.38 -4.00
CA LEU A 72 -11.29 10.75 -4.50
C LEU A 72 -10.34 11.58 -3.63
N ASN A 73 -10.39 11.40 -2.31
CA ASN A 73 -9.44 12.03 -1.41
C ASN A 73 -8.01 11.51 -1.60
N THR A 74 -7.85 10.21 -1.87
CA THR A 74 -6.56 9.59 -2.19
C THR A 74 -5.97 10.17 -3.48
N VAL A 75 -6.79 10.34 -4.53
CA VAL A 75 -6.38 11.00 -5.78
C VAL A 75 -5.85 12.41 -5.54
N LYS A 76 -6.56 13.23 -4.74
CA LYS A 76 -6.12 14.59 -4.40
C LYS A 76 -4.78 14.58 -3.67
N GLN A 77 -4.63 13.70 -2.67
CA GLN A 77 -3.38 13.56 -1.93
C GLN A 77 -2.22 13.11 -2.81
N LEU A 78 -2.46 12.21 -3.77
CA LEU A 78 -1.45 11.79 -4.76
C LEU A 78 -1.01 12.95 -5.64
N ARG A 79 -1.95 13.77 -6.14
CA ARG A 79 -1.63 14.97 -6.92
C ARG A 79 -0.80 15.96 -6.13
N GLU A 80 -1.17 16.24 -4.88
CA GLU A 80 -0.42 17.16 -4.02
C GLU A 80 1.00 16.64 -3.71
N PHE A 81 1.11 15.34 -3.43
CA PHE A 81 2.39 14.69 -3.17
C PHE A 81 3.31 14.71 -4.40
N ALA A 82 2.79 14.28 -5.56
CA ALA A 82 3.55 14.19 -6.79
C ALA A 82 3.91 15.58 -7.34
N GLY A 83 2.97 16.52 -7.29
CA GLY A 83 3.13 17.89 -7.78
C GLY A 83 3.95 18.80 -6.89
N GLY A 84 4.54 18.29 -5.80
CA GLY A 84 5.38 19.06 -4.89
C GLY A 84 6.67 19.59 -5.53
N PRO A 85 7.40 20.49 -4.84
CA PRO A 85 8.69 20.99 -5.30
C PRO A 85 9.73 19.86 -5.48
N ILE A 86 10.53 19.93 -6.55
CA ILE A 86 11.63 19.00 -6.79
C ILE A 86 12.94 19.63 -6.34
N GLY A 87 13.52 19.10 -5.25
CA GLY A 87 14.82 19.55 -4.75
C GLY A 87 14.84 21.04 -4.40
N ASN A 88 15.97 21.70 -4.68
CA ASN A 88 16.19 23.11 -4.36
C ASN A 88 15.99 24.03 -5.58
N ILE A 89 15.36 23.54 -6.65
CA ILE A 89 15.08 24.30 -7.86
C ILE A 89 13.60 24.70 -7.91
N ALA A 90 13.26 25.73 -8.69
CA ALA A 90 11.88 26.17 -8.89
C ALA A 90 11.09 25.23 -9.85
N ALA A 91 11.30 23.92 -9.74
CA ALA A 91 10.60 22.90 -10.52
C ALA A 91 9.60 22.14 -9.65
N ARG A 92 8.55 21.62 -10.29
CA ARG A 92 7.50 20.82 -9.66
C ARG A 92 7.40 19.47 -10.35
N GLY A 93 6.91 18.46 -9.63
CA GLY A 93 6.61 17.16 -10.26
C GLY A 93 5.42 17.24 -11.20
N ALA A 94 5.44 16.37 -12.21
CA ALA A 94 4.33 16.19 -13.12
C ALA A 94 3.11 15.62 -12.37
N ILE A 95 1.93 16.03 -12.79
CA ILE A 95 0.67 15.56 -12.21
C ILE A 95 -0.25 15.00 -13.30
N LEU A 96 -1.16 14.14 -12.85
CA LEU A 96 -2.35 13.74 -13.60
C LEU A 96 -3.54 14.57 -13.15
N ASP A 97 -4.47 14.82 -14.07
CA ASP A 97 -5.81 15.26 -13.70
C ASP A 97 -6.50 14.22 -12.79
N ASP A 98 -7.43 14.68 -11.96
CA ASP A 98 -8.07 13.78 -10.97
C ASP A 98 -8.80 12.62 -11.65
N ASP A 99 -9.45 12.86 -12.80
CA ASP A 99 -10.14 11.81 -13.56
C ASP A 99 -9.14 10.79 -14.15
N GLN A 100 -8.02 11.26 -14.73
CA GLN A 100 -6.97 10.40 -15.24
C GLN A 100 -6.34 9.54 -14.14
N ALA A 101 -6.13 10.13 -12.96
CA ALA A 101 -5.59 9.44 -11.81
C ALA A 101 -6.57 8.39 -11.29
N TYR A 102 -7.86 8.72 -11.23
CA TYR A 102 -8.89 7.78 -10.80
C TYR A 102 -8.98 6.58 -11.76
N ASP A 103 -9.06 6.83 -13.07
CA ASP A 103 -9.13 5.79 -14.10
C ASP A 103 -7.87 4.91 -14.14
N LEU A 104 -6.70 5.52 -13.96
CA LEU A 104 -5.45 4.79 -13.79
C LEU A 104 -5.56 3.82 -12.60
N LEU A 105 -5.97 4.29 -11.43
CA LEU A 105 -5.99 3.44 -10.23
C LEU A 105 -7.08 2.37 -10.31
N VAL A 106 -8.24 2.67 -10.89
CA VAL A 106 -9.28 1.66 -11.16
C VAL A 106 -8.73 0.55 -12.06
N SER A 107 -8.11 0.90 -13.20
CA SER A 107 -7.61 -0.10 -14.15
C SER A 107 -6.40 -0.89 -13.64
N GLN A 108 -5.51 -0.25 -12.89
CA GLN A 108 -4.31 -0.91 -12.35
C GLN A 108 -4.60 -1.78 -11.14
N CYS A 109 -5.64 -1.46 -10.36
CA CYS A 109 -6.04 -2.22 -9.18
C CYS A 109 -7.14 -3.26 -9.44
N GLU A 110 -7.67 -3.35 -10.66
CA GLU A 110 -8.64 -4.37 -11.07
C GLU A 110 -8.07 -5.81 -11.02
N PRO A 111 -6.84 -6.10 -11.48
CA PRO A 111 -6.34 -7.46 -11.48
C PRO A 111 -6.11 -8.01 -10.07
N GLU A 112 -6.50 -9.26 -9.80
CA GLU A 112 -6.42 -9.87 -8.46
C GLU A 112 -5.00 -9.90 -7.86
N PHE A 113 -3.96 -9.93 -8.70
CA PHE A 113 -2.56 -9.95 -8.25
C PHE A 113 -2.03 -8.55 -7.86
N SER A 114 -2.79 -7.49 -8.10
CA SER A 114 -2.33 -6.10 -7.96
C SER A 114 -2.34 -5.60 -6.51
N GLY A 115 -2.93 -6.34 -5.56
CA GLY A 115 -3.19 -5.87 -4.19
C GLY A 115 -2.04 -5.11 -3.53
N ALA A 116 -0.81 -5.65 -3.62
CA ALA A 116 0.39 -5.05 -3.01
C ALA A 116 1.01 -3.87 -3.81
N PHE A 117 0.41 -3.43 -4.92
CA PHE A 117 0.96 -2.35 -5.74
C PHE A 117 0.71 -1.00 -5.07
N ARG A 118 1.80 -0.29 -4.77
CA ARG A 118 1.72 1.04 -4.13
C ARG A 118 1.10 2.07 -5.07
N LEU A 119 0.03 2.72 -4.62
CA LEU A 119 -0.73 3.70 -5.42
C LEU A 119 0.16 4.86 -5.88
N TYR A 120 1.01 5.38 -4.99
CA TYR A 120 1.91 6.48 -5.34
C TYR A 120 2.88 6.10 -6.46
N LYS A 121 3.34 4.84 -6.54
CA LYS A 121 4.26 4.40 -7.58
C LYS A 121 3.56 4.32 -8.93
N LEU A 122 2.32 3.83 -8.95
CA LEU A 122 1.50 3.79 -10.16
C LEU A 122 1.25 5.22 -10.67
N TYR A 123 0.82 6.12 -9.79
CA TYR A 123 0.56 7.52 -10.10
C TYR A 123 1.80 8.21 -10.68
N VAL A 124 2.92 8.25 -9.93
CA VAL A 124 4.11 9.01 -10.36
C VAL A 124 4.73 8.46 -11.65
N ARG A 125 4.64 7.14 -11.86
CA ARG A 125 5.08 6.53 -13.12
C ARG A 125 4.24 7.02 -14.27
N ALA A 126 2.90 7.00 -14.15
CA ALA A 126 2.02 7.48 -15.20
C ALA A 126 2.20 8.98 -15.44
N ALA A 127 2.23 9.79 -14.38
CA ALA A 127 2.46 11.23 -14.46
C ALA A 127 3.76 11.59 -15.20
N ALA A 128 4.82 10.79 -15.07
CA ALA A 128 6.08 11.01 -15.79
C ALA A 128 5.97 10.86 -17.32
N PHE A 129 4.95 10.19 -17.84
CA PHE A 129 4.78 9.96 -19.28
C PHE A 129 3.60 10.73 -19.90
N ILE A 130 2.51 10.88 -19.15
CA ILE A 130 1.27 11.50 -19.64
C ILE A 130 0.85 12.75 -18.85
N GLY A 131 1.54 13.03 -17.74
CA GLY A 131 1.26 14.20 -16.91
C GLY A 131 1.81 15.49 -17.50
N HIS A 132 1.39 16.61 -16.91
CA HIS A 132 1.72 17.96 -17.34
C HIS A 132 2.07 18.86 -16.15
#